data_AF-A0A2D7XEE7-F1
#
_entry.id   AF-A0A2D7XEE7-F1
#
_cell.length_a   1.000
_cell.length_b   1.000
_cell.length_c   1.000
_cell.angle_alpha   90.00
_cell.angle_beta   90.00
_cell.angle_gamma   90.00
#
_symmetry.space_group_name_H-M   'P 1'
#
loop_
_entity.id
_entity.type
_entity.pdbx_description
1 polymer ?
#
loop_
_entity_poly.entity_id
_entity_poly.type
_entity_poly.pdbx_seq_one_letter_code
_entity_poly.pdbx_strand_id
1 'polypeptide(L)'
;MNYLWKQDAIEHAKQCDPEESCGIIGIKNNIKKYYPCKNISNEFKAESFVINPLDWADVEDSVDEIVGIVHSHPQDILEFSESDKYSCKAIDLTFYLVSPKSDKIAVIQPDEIDA
;
A
#
# COMPACT_ATOMS: atom_id res chain seq x y z
N MET A 1 -20.28 -1.47 -8.25
CA MET A 1 -19.19 -0.70 -7.62
C MET A 1 -17.90 -1.12 -8.28
N ASN A 2 -17.32 -0.28 -9.13
CA ASN A 2 -16.03 -0.58 -9.74
C ASN A 2 -14.94 -0.45 -8.67
N TYR A 3 -14.20 -1.53 -8.46
CA TYR A 3 -13.02 -1.59 -7.59
C TYR A 3 -11.81 -0.92 -8.26
N LEU A 4 -11.97 0.31 -8.79
CA LEU A 4 -10.98 0.92 -9.69
C LEU A 4 -9.60 1.07 -9.03
N TRP A 5 -9.56 1.54 -7.78
CA TRP A 5 -8.32 1.73 -7.04
C TRP A 5 -7.52 0.43 -6.84
N LYS A 6 -8.19 -0.73 -6.74
CA LYS A 6 -7.51 -2.03 -6.57
C LYS A 6 -6.77 -2.42 -7.85
N GLN A 7 -7.40 -2.17 -8.99
CA GLN A 7 -6.80 -2.40 -10.30
C GLN A 7 -5.60 -1.48 -10.51
N ASP A 8 -5.74 -0.19 -10.19
CA ASP A 8 -4.65 0.79 -10.27
C ASP A 8 -3.45 0.36 -9.41
N ALA A 9 -3.70 -0.15 -8.20
CA ALA A 9 -2.66 -0.66 -7.31
C ALA A 9 -1.95 -1.91 -7.84
N ILE A 10 -2.70 -2.86 -8.39
CA ILE A 10 -2.15 -4.07 -9.03
C ILE A 10 -1.30 -3.70 -10.25
N GLU A 11 -1.76 -2.76 -11.07
CA GLU A 11 -1.02 -2.27 -12.24
C GLU A 11 0.29 -1.58 -11.84
N HIS A 12 0.25 -0.76 -10.79
CA HIS A 12 1.47 -0.17 -10.24
C HIS A 12 2.42 -1.25 -9.69
N ALA A 13 1.92 -2.25 -8.97
CA ALA A 13 2.73 -3.38 -8.50
C ALA A 13 3.42 -4.13 -9.66
N LYS A 14 2.71 -4.36 -10.77
CA LYS A 14 3.28 -4.98 -11.98
C LYS A 14 4.37 -4.13 -12.62
N GLN A 15 4.28 -2.80 -12.53
CA GLN A 15 5.28 -1.87 -13.06
C GLN A 15 6.53 -1.78 -12.19
N CYS A 16 6.39 -1.98 -10.87
CA CYS A 16 7.52 -1.96 -9.93
C CYS A 16 8.30 -3.27 -9.86
N ASP A 17 7.69 -4.42 -10.19
CA ASP A 17 8.34 -5.73 -10.15
C ASP A 17 9.69 -5.69 -10.91
N PRO A 18 10.82 -6.12 -10.29
CA PRO A 18 10.92 -6.95 -9.08
C PRO A 18 11.06 -6.19 -7.75
N GLU A 19 10.91 -4.86 -7.71
CA GLU A 19 10.86 -4.08 -6.46
C GLU A 19 9.43 -4.09 -5.87
N GLU A 20 9.32 -3.92 -4.54
CA GLU A 20 8.06 -3.64 -3.88
C GLU A 20 7.51 -2.30 -4.35
N SER A 21 6.24 -2.29 -4.76
CA SER A 21 5.49 -1.05 -4.92
C SER A 21 4.98 -0.58 -3.57
N CYS A 22 4.74 0.72 -3.45
CA CYS A 22 4.02 1.31 -2.31
C CYS A 22 3.07 2.41 -2.78
N GLY A 23 2.01 2.68 -2.03
CA GLY A 23 1.09 3.77 -2.33
C GLY A 23 0.04 3.96 -1.24
N ILE A 24 -0.77 5.00 -1.41
CA ILE A 24 -1.73 5.46 -0.41
C ILE A 24 -3.16 5.31 -0.96
N ILE A 25 -4.09 4.90 -0.11
CA ILE A 25 -5.53 4.99 -0.37
C ILE A 25 -6.06 6.25 0.29
N GLY A 26 -6.55 7.17 -0.53
CA GLY A 26 -7.21 8.40 -0.08
C GLY A 26 -8.68 8.44 -0.49
N ILE A 27 -9.50 9.12 0.31
CA ILE A 27 -10.88 9.46 -0.01
C ILE A 27 -10.93 10.90 -0.48
N LYS A 28 -11.45 11.13 -1.68
CA LYS A 28 -11.76 12.48 -2.18
C LYS A 28 -13.20 12.51 -2.70
N ASN A 29 -14.03 13.41 -2.18
CA ASN A 29 -15.45 13.51 -2.49
C ASN A 29 -16.17 12.15 -2.31
N ASN A 30 -15.94 11.47 -1.18
CA ASN A 30 -16.48 10.12 -0.87
C ASN A 30 -16.05 9.00 -1.84
N ILE A 31 -15.01 9.20 -2.65
CA ILE A 31 -14.49 8.19 -3.57
C ILE A 31 -13.09 7.77 -3.13
N LYS A 32 -12.91 6.47 -2.86
CA LYS A 32 -11.58 5.87 -2.63
C LYS A 32 -10.78 5.86 -3.93
N LYS A 33 -9.54 6.36 -3.87
CA LYS A 33 -8.57 6.37 -4.97
C LYS A 33 -7.23 5.85 -4.48
N TYR A 34 -6.50 5.23 -5.39
CA TYR A 34 -5.12 4.82 -5.18
C TYR A 34 -4.18 5.90 -5.68
N TYR A 35 -3.15 6.19 -4.89
CA TYR A 35 -2.09 7.13 -5.20
C TYR A 35 -0.76 6.37 -5.17
N PRO A 36 -0.14 6.08 -6.33
CA PRO A 36 1.16 5.42 -6.36
C PRO A 36 2.22 6.32 -5.72
N CYS A 37 3.08 5.74 -4.88
CA CYS A 37 4.17 6.45 -4.25
C CYS A 37 5.51 5.79 -4.61
N LYS A 38 6.56 6.60 -4.63
CA LYS A 38 7.93 6.14 -4.83
C LYS A 38 8.43 5.42 -3.59
N ASN A 39 8.91 4.19 -3.78
CA ASN A 39 9.69 3.46 -2.79
C ASN A 39 11.12 4.04 -2.72
N ILE A 40 11.48 4.62 -1.58
CA ILE A 40 12.80 5.20 -1.30
C ILE A 40 13.65 4.33 -0.35
N SER A 41 13.30 3.06 -0.13
CA SER A 41 14.16 2.15 0.62
C SER A 41 15.51 1.95 -0.10
N ASN A 42 16.61 1.92 0.67
CA ASN A 42 17.97 2.00 0.12
C ASN A 42 18.58 0.63 -0.21
N GLU A 43 18.37 -0.39 0.62
CA GLU A 43 19.15 -1.64 0.55
C GLU A 43 18.32 -2.86 0.12
N PHE A 44 17.02 -2.90 0.41
CA PHE A 44 16.17 -4.07 0.19
C PHE A 44 14.84 -3.70 -0.44
N LYS A 45 14.87 -3.08 -1.63
CA LYS A 45 13.67 -2.63 -2.32
C LYS A 45 12.70 -3.74 -2.72
N ALA A 46 13.14 -4.99 -2.77
CA ALA A 46 12.30 -6.15 -3.06
C ALA A 46 11.66 -6.78 -1.80
N GLU A 47 12.02 -6.31 -0.60
CA GLU A 47 11.59 -6.88 0.69
C GLU A 47 11.17 -5.78 1.70
N SER A 48 11.23 -4.51 1.28
CA SER A 48 10.87 -3.37 2.12
C SER A 48 10.55 -2.16 1.28
N PHE A 49 9.65 -1.35 1.82
CA PHE A 49 9.34 -0.04 1.27
C PHE A 49 9.47 1.07 2.31
N VAL A 50 9.77 2.27 1.81
CA VAL A 50 9.59 3.52 2.52
C VAL A 50 8.90 4.46 1.56
N ILE A 51 7.71 4.96 1.92
CA ILE A 51 6.99 5.94 1.11
C ILE A 51 7.80 7.24 1.09
N ASN A 52 8.04 7.79 -0.09
CA ASN A 52 8.61 9.12 -0.24
C ASN A 52 7.74 10.15 0.52
N PRO A 53 8.29 10.90 1.48
CA PRO A 53 7.52 11.84 2.28
C PRO A 53 6.88 12.97 1.47
N LEU A 54 7.46 13.33 0.31
CA LEU A 54 6.84 14.31 -0.59
C LEU A 54 5.57 13.76 -1.25
N ASP A 55 5.59 12.49 -1.66
CA ASP A 55 4.41 11.85 -2.24
C ASP A 55 3.30 11.72 -1.17
N TRP A 56 3.67 11.44 0.09
CA TRP A 56 2.72 11.46 1.20
C TRP A 56 2.07 12.84 1.37
N ALA A 57 2.88 13.89 1.45
CA ALA A 57 2.39 15.27 1.62
C ALA A 57 1.47 15.68 0.46
N ASP A 58 1.84 15.36 -0.78
CA ASP A 58 1.02 15.67 -1.96
C ASP A 58 -0.35 14.97 -1.91
N VAL A 59 -0.40 13.72 -1.39
CA VAL A 59 -1.66 13.00 -1.21
C VAL A 59 -2.48 13.62 -0.08
N GLU A 60 -1.85 13.89 1.07
CA GLU A 60 -2.50 14.52 2.23
C GLU A 60 -3.16 15.86 1.85
N ASP A 61 -2.47 16.71 1.10
CA ASP A 61 -3.00 17.99 0.60
C ASP A 61 -4.13 17.83 -0.44
N SER A 62 -4.23 16.64 -1.06
CA SER A 62 -5.12 16.39 -2.19
C SER A 62 -6.44 15.70 -1.83
N VAL A 63 -6.55 15.09 -0.66
CA VAL A 63 -7.66 14.19 -0.27
C VAL A 63 -8.35 14.68 1.00
N ASP A 64 -9.58 14.22 1.23
CA ASP A 64 -10.32 14.53 2.45
C ASP A 64 -9.81 13.68 3.63
N GLU A 65 -9.39 12.44 3.34
CA GLU A 65 -8.92 11.48 4.35
C GLU A 65 -7.97 10.45 3.73
N ILE A 66 -6.88 10.13 4.41
CA ILE A 66 -6.04 8.96 4.12
C ILE A 66 -6.59 7.78 4.92
N VAL A 67 -6.88 6.65 4.24
CA VAL A 67 -7.56 5.50 4.86
C VAL A 67 -6.83 4.18 4.70
N GLY A 68 -5.66 4.17 4.05
CA GLY A 68 -4.88 2.95 3.97
C GLY A 68 -3.59 3.08 3.20
N ILE A 69 -2.74 2.06 3.36
CA ILE A 69 -1.48 1.88 2.66
C ILE A 69 -1.58 0.64 1.79
N VAL A 70 -0.99 0.68 0.60
CA VAL A 70 -0.85 -0.49 -0.26
C VAL A 70 0.63 -0.74 -0.53
N HIS A 71 1.07 -1.98 -0.40
CA HIS A 71 2.38 -2.43 -0.89
C HIS A 71 2.29 -3.78 -1.60
N SER A 72 3.36 -4.17 -2.28
CA SER A 72 3.44 -5.45 -2.96
C SER A 72 4.60 -6.31 -2.46
N HIS A 73 4.41 -7.64 -2.49
CA HIS A 73 5.50 -8.60 -2.37
C HIS A 73 5.80 -9.21 -3.74
N PRO A 74 6.96 -8.90 -4.37
CA PRO A 74 7.38 -9.42 -5.67
C PRO A 74 7.41 -10.96 -5.75
N GLN A 75 7.59 -11.62 -4.60
CA GLN A 75 7.64 -13.08 -4.50
C GLN A 75 6.26 -13.76 -4.52
N ASP A 76 5.15 -13.01 -4.64
CA ASP A 76 3.76 -13.52 -4.58
C ASP A 76 3.40 -14.17 -3.23
N ILE A 77 4.06 -13.73 -2.16
CA ILE A 77 3.75 -14.11 -0.78
C ILE A 77 2.70 -13.14 -0.24
N LEU A 78 1.47 -13.62 -0.03
CA LEU A 78 0.34 -12.83 0.50
C LEU A 78 0.23 -12.92 2.02
N GLU A 79 1.36 -12.76 2.71
CA GLU A 79 1.44 -12.74 4.17
C GLU A 79 2.15 -11.46 4.61
N PHE A 80 1.55 -10.73 5.54
CA PHE A 80 2.14 -9.52 6.11
C PHE A 80 3.31 -9.87 7.03
N SER A 81 4.44 -9.19 6.85
CA SER A 81 5.59 -9.29 7.73
C SER A 81 5.29 -8.69 9.12
N GLU A 82 6.14 -8.99 10.11
CA GLU A 82 6.02 -8.36 11.44
C GLU A 82 6.20 -6.83 11.38
N SER A 83 7.05 -6.34 10.46
CA SER A 83 7.24 -4.91 10.21
C SER A 83 5.98 -4.26 9.62
N ASP A 84 5.27 -4.96 8.74
CA ASP A 84 3.99 -4.48 8.18
C ASP A 84 2.94 -4.35 9.27
N LYS A 85 2.80 -5.39 10.11
CA LYS A 85 1.85 -5.38 11.24
C LYS A 85 2.17 -4.27 12.23
N TYR A 86 3.44 -4.13 12.61
CA TYR A 86 3.86 -3.05 13.50
C TYR A 86 3.53 -1.68 12.90
N SER A 87 3.82 -1.47 11.61
CA SER A 87 3.57 -0.20 10.93
C SER A 87 2.08 0.11 10.81
N CYS A 88 1.27 -0.88 10.41
CA CYS A 88 -0.19 -0.79 10.33
C CYS A 88 -0.79 -0.34 11.67
N LYS A 89 -0.37 -0.94 12.77
CA LYS A 89 -0.79 -0.56 14.12
C LYS A 89 -0.28 0.81 14.55
N ALA A 90 0.97 1.12 14.24
CA ALA A 90 1.61 2.37 14.67
C ALA A 90 1.02 3.62 14.01
N ILE A 91 0.61 3.52 12.74
CA ILE A 91 0.04 4.66 12.01
C ILE A 91 -1.49 4.62 11.93
N ASP A 92 -2.12 3.59 12.50
CA ASP A 92 -3.58 3.40 12.57
C ASP A 92 -4.28 3.47 11.20
N LEU A 93 -3.69 2.80 10.20
CA LEU A 93 -4.24 2.70 8.84
C LEU A 93 -4.36 1.26 8.39
N THR A 94 -5.39 0.95 7.59
CA THR A 94 -5.54 -0.37 6.95
C THR A 94 -4.41 -0.61 5.95
N PHE A 95 -3.77 -1.78 5.99
CA PHE A 95 -2.76 -2.17 5.01
C PHE A 95 -3.35 -3.17 4.01
N TYR A 96 -3.01 -2.98 2.74
CA TYR A 96 -3.37 -3.83 1.63
C TYR A 96 -2.11 -4.39 0.99
N LEU A 97 -1.98 -5.70 0.96
CA LEU A 97 -0.87 -6.38 0.30
C LEU A 97 -1.35 -6.92 -1.04
N VAL A 98 -0.79 -6.40 -2.14
CA VAL A 98 -1.15 -6.79 -3.51
C VAL A 98 -0.10 -7.70 -4.12
N SER A 99 -0.55 -8.69 -4.89
CA SER A 99 0.36 -9.49 -5.71
C SER A 99 0.47 -8.94 -7.13
N PRO A 100 1.69 -8.70 -7.65
CA PRO A 100 1.89 -8.35 -9.05
C PRO A 100 1.64 -9.54 -10.01
N LYS A 101 1.60 -10.78 -9.50
CA LYS A 101 1.57 -12.01 -10.31
C LYS A 101 0.21 -12.69 -10.35
N SER A 102 -0.56 -12.59 -9.27
CA SER A 102 -1.80 -13.34 -9.10
C SER A 102 -3.06 -12.48 -9.01
N ASP A 103 -2.94 -11.15 -9.13
CA ASP A 103 -4.04 -10.17 -8.99
C ASP A 103 -4.81 -10.29 -7.66
N LYS A 104 -4.20 -10.94 -6.67
CA LYS A 104 -4.75 -11.16 -5.35
C LYS A 104 -4.38 -10.02 -4.41
N ILE A 105 -5.24 -9.80 -3.42
CA ILE A 105 -5.07 -8.78 -2.38
C ILE A 105 -5.35 -9.41 -1.02
N ALA A 106 -4.42 -9.26 -0.08
CA ALA A 106 -4.63 -9.50 1.34
C ALA A 106 -4.82 -8.16 2.06
N VAL A 107 -5.51 -8.18 3.20
CA VAL A 107 -5.83 -6.99 3.99
C VAL A 107 -5.55 -7.27 5.45
N ILE A 108 -5.04 -6.28 6.16
CA ILE A 108 -4.96 -6.28 7.61
C ILE A 108 -5.38 -4.92 8.16
N GLN A 109 -6.22 -4.93 9.19
CA GLN A 109 -6.66 -3.73 9.89
C GLN A 109 -5.92 -3.58 11.23
N PRO A 110 -5.71 -2.35 11.72
CA PRO A 110 -4.98 -2.12 12.97
C PRO A 110 -5.56 -2.86 14.18
N ASP A 111 -6.89 -3.01 14.24
CA ASP A 111 -7.64 -3.68 15.31
C ASP A 111 -7.57 -5.21 15.25
N GLU A 112 -7.13 -5.78 14.13
CA GLU A 112 -6.89 -7.22 13.96
C GLU A 112 -5.50 -7.64 14.49
N ILE A 113 -4.66 -6.69 14.90
CA ILE A 113 -3.27 -6.92 15.32
C ILE A 113 -3.17 -6.98 16.85
N ASP A 114 -2.83 -8.18 17.35
CA ASP A 114 -2.79 -8.58 18.77
C ASP A 114 -4.18 -8.82 19.41
N ALA A 115 -5.19 -9.20 18.60
CA ALA A 115 -6.49 -9.70 19.05
C ALA A 115 -6.49 -11.20 19.38
#